data_AF-A0A937VIW0-F1
#
_entry.id   AF-A0A937VIW0-F1
#
_cell.length_a   1.000
_cell.length_b   1.000
_cell.length_c   1.000
_cell.angle_alpha   90.00
_cell.angle_beta   90.00
_cell.angle_gamma   90.00
#
_symmetry.space_group_name_H-M   'P 1'
#
loop_
_entity.id
_entity.type
_entity.pdbx_description
1 polymer ?
#
loop_
_entity_poly.entity_id
_entity_poly.type
_entity_poly.pdbx_seq_one_letter_code
_entity_poly.pdbx_strand_id
1 'polypeptide(L)'
;MADNGSTSKTMQFMVRRLSTASPSQLVRLAKNPLLQRFVVHEVKKRLLDLLRSSRSDPASYFLPSVQDDRIAMGMAITESLYRGLKGKHFSDAYLRGLLQVLVKTLFIDRGDPDQQQQFQEAFGKRAPSFLLIAPGKACNLNCPGCYSDSDDKRNHLEWSLVDRIMEEAKSLWGERFFVISGGEPFAYRSEGKGLLELFDKHQDCFFMVYTNGTLIDDQVSKRLSEAGNALLCLSVEGFRELTDARRGDGVFDRVMETMGRLNRDRVPFGVSLTATCHNVEEILSEEFIDFIMEQGALLAFIFHYMPIGRSFTLDLMPTPEQRAWMWRRSWDIVREREFFMPDFWNHGTCVDGCISAGGHGLGGYFYIDWNGAVTPCVFTPYSPVNIRDAYAQGKTLNDVWQEPFFQAVRQWQYDYVADGRNMIAPCPNRDHHDELEQLLVRYQPEPTDANAAEALVDPDYTSGLVAYDQEFEAIVGGIWESRYLHREVAENELLAPLPDVPLPAAEAPVEAESLEAGEELGGPEARDEAEARDDGERPEGVATESRPAPPAEGSRIAV
;
A
#
# COMPACT_ATOMS: atom_id res chain seq x y z
N MET A 1 3.86 19.08 -23.02
CA MET A 1 3.30 18.75 -24.34
C MET A 1 2.17 19.71 -24.65
N ALA A 2 2.17 20.26 -25.86
CA ALA A 2 1.27 21.31 -26.30
C ALA A 2 -0.19 20.84 -26.39
N ASP A 3 -1.08 21.76 -26.05
CA ASP A 3 -2.53 21.70 -26.22
C ASP A 3 -2.90 21.30 -27.67
N ASN A 4 -3.36 20.07 -27.86
CA ASN A 4 -3.91 19.61 -29.13
C ASN A 4 -5.11 18.70 -28.85
N GLY A 5 -6.32 19.23 -29.10
CA GLY A 5 -7.44 18.41 -29.56
C GLY A 5 -8.71 18.40 -28.70
N SER A 6 -9.58 19.39 -28.95
CA SER A 6 -11.05 19.29 -28.82
C SER A 6 -11.62 18.95 -27.43
N THR A 7 -11.44 19.84 -26.46
CA THR A 7 -12.46 19.97 -25.41
C THR A 7 -13.73 20.54 -26.06
N SER A 8 -14.82 19.77 -26.05
CA SER A 8 -16.15 20.23 -26.50
C SER A 8 -16.43 21.65 -25.97
N LYS A 9 -17.03 22.53 -26.78
CA LYS A 9 -17.41 23.90 -26.33
C LYS A 9 -18.22 23.88 -25.03
N THR A 10 -18.97 22.80 -24.80
CA THR A 10 -19.71 22.53 -23.56
C THR A 10 -18.78 22.24 -22.38
N MET A 11 -17.70 21.49 -22.58
CA MET A 11 -16.70 21.18 -21.56
C MET A 11 -15.87 22.43 -21.21
N GLN A 12 -15.46 23.23 -22.20
CA GLN A 12 -14.79 24.51 -21.96
C GLN A 12 -15.69 25.50 -21.21
N PHE A 13 -16.99 25.54 -21.54
CA PHE A 13 -17.98 26.32 -20.82
C PHE A 13 -18.18 25.83 -19.38
N MET A 14 -18.27 24.52 -19.15
CA MET A 14 -18.34 23.94 -17.80
C MET A 14 -17.08 24.25 -17.00
N VAL A 15 -15.89 24.02 -17.56
CA VAL A 15 -14.61 24.32 -16.91
C VAL A 15 -14.51 25.80 -16.50
N ARG A 16 -14.91 26.72 -17.39
CA ARG A 16 -14.93 28.17 -17.09
C ARG A 16 -15.99 28.57 -16.06
N ARG A 17 -17.10 27.84 -15.98
CA ARG A 17 -18.11 28.01 -14.93
C ARG A 17 -17.67 27.44 -13.59
N LEU A 18 -16.98 26.29 -13.61
CA LEU A 18 -16.45 25.64 -12.41
C LEU A 18 -15.32 26.48 -11.81
N SER A 19 -14.47 27.09 -12.64
CA SER A 19 -13.39 27.98 -12.18
C SER A 19 -13.86 29.31 -11.58
N THR A 20 -15.14 29.68 -11.78
CA THR A 20 -15.76 30.92 -11.26
C THR A 20 -16.89 30.65 -10.27
N ALA A 21 -17.23 29.38 -10.03
CA ALA A 21 -18.30 28.98 -9.13
C ALA A 21 -17.84 29.09 -7.66
N SER A 22 -18.74 29.53 -6.79
CA SER A 22 -18.48 29.45 -5.35
C SER A 22 -18.35 27.98 -4.91
N PRO A 23 -17.62 27.68 -3.81
CA PRO A 23 -17.54 26.32 -3.28
C PRO A 23 -18.92 25.67 -3.06
N SER A 24 -19.91 26.44 -2.61
CA SER A 24 -21.29 25.96 -2.45
C SER A 24 -22.00 25.63 -3.76
N GLN A 25 -21.72 26.38 -4.83
CA GLN A 25 -22.23 26.07 -6.17
C GLN A 25 -21.58 24.80 -6.73
N LEU A 26 -20.27 24.62 -6.52
CA LEU A 26 -19.54 23.42 -6.94
C LEU A 26 -20.09 22.16 -6.26
N VAL A 27 -20.35 22.20 -4.94
CA VAL A 27 -20.98 21.08 -4.23
C VAL A 27 -22.35 20.75 -4.81
N ARG A 28 -23.18 21.77 -5.07
CA ARG A 28 -24.52 21.56 -5.66
C ARG A 28 -24.44 20.91 -7.04
N LEU A 29 -23.46 21.31 -7.85
CA LEU A 29 -23.22 20.71 -9.16
C LEU A 29 -22.72 19.27 -9.01
N ALA A 30 -21.75 19.01 -8.14
CA ALA A 30 -21.18 17.68 -7.89
C ALA A 30 -22.25 16.66 -7.42
N LYS A 31 -23.32 17.12 -6.75
CA LYS A 31 -24.44 16.29 -6.31
C LYS A 31 -25.53 16.07 -7.36
N ASN A 32 -25.47 16.71 -8.54
CA ASN A 32 -26.50 16.58 -9.56
C ASN A 32 -26.34 15.24 -10.32
N PRO A 33 -27.32 14.32 -10.27
CA PRO A 33 -27.16 12.98 -10.86
C PRO A 33 -26.98 12.98 -12.38
N LEU A 34 -27.60 13.92 -13.10
CA LEU A 34 -27.45 14.04 -14.55
C LEU A 34 -26.05 14.54 -14.90
N LEU A 35 -25.54 15.51 -14.14
CA LEU A 35 -24.19 16.02 -14.33
C LEU A 35 -23.14 14.97 -13.98
N GLN A 36 -23.32 14.22 -12.88
CA GLN A 36 -22.44 13.11 -12.51
C GLN A 36 -22.32 12.10 -13.64
N ARG A 37 -23.45 11.61 -14.19
CA ARG A 37 -23.45 10.66 -15.31
C ARG A 37 -22.78 11.24 -16.56
N PHE A 38 -23.05 12.50 -16.86
CA PHE A 38 -22.41 13.18 -17.99
C PHE A 38 -20.89 13.28 -17.82
N VAL A 39 -20.42 13.71 -16.64
CA VAL A 39 -18.98 13.82 -16.34
C VAL A 39 -18.30 12.47 -16.43
N VAL A 40 -18.86 11.42 -15.83
CA VAL A 40 -18.31 10.05 -15.91
C VAL A 40 -18.22 9.58 -17.36
N HIS A 41 -19.27 9.79 -18.15
CA HIS A 41 -19.28 9.43 -19.57
C HIS A 41 -18.17 10.17 -20.33
N GLU A 42 -18.03 11.48 -20.14
CA GLU A 42 -17.00 12.28 -20.84
C GLU A 42 -15.58 11.92 -20.37
N VAL A 43 -15.37 11.61 -19.09
CA VAL A 43 -14.06 11.15 -18.59
C VAL A 43 -13.70 9.79 -19.18
N LYS A 44 -14.60 8.80 -19.14
CA LYS A 44 -14.38 7.48 -19.76
C LYS A 44 -14.11 7.60 -21.26
N LYS A 45 -14.88 8.43 -21.96
CA LYS A 45 -14.66 8.71 -23.39
C LYS A 45 -13.28 9.31 -23.64
N ARG A 46 -12.87 10.31 -22.84
CA ARG A 46 -11.55 10.93 -22.96
C ARG A 46 -10.41 9.95 -22.69
N LEU A 47 -10.55 9.06 -21.71
CA LEU A 47 -9.59 7.99 -21.45
C LEU A 47 -9.43 7.07 -22.67
N LEU A 48 -10.55 6.64 -23.28
CA LEU A 48 -10.51 5.81 -24.48
C LEU A 48 -9.95 6.56 -25.70
N ASP A 49 -10.25 7.85 -25.85
CA ASP A 49 -9.69 8.66 -26.94
C ASP A 49 -8.17 8.88 -26.75
N LEU A 50 -7.71 9.06 -25.50
CA LEU A 50 -6.29 9.09 -25.16
C LEU A 50 -5.61 7.78 -25.55
N LEU A 51 -6.19 6.63 -25.20
CA LEU A 51 -5.68 5.30 -25.58
C LEU A 51 -5.53 5.15 -27.09
N ARG A 52 -6.55 5.55 -27.86
CA ARG A 52 -6.50 5.49 -29.33
C ARG A 52 -5.40 6.39 -29.90
N SER A 53 -5.25 7.59 -29.33
CA SER A 53 -4.24 8.54 -29.76
C SER A 53 -2.82 8.05 -29.46
N SER A 54 -2.58 7.49 -28.26
CA SER A 54 -1.27 6.99 -27.86
C SER A 54 -0.86 5.74 -28.64
N ARG A 55 -1.81 4.87 -29.01
CA ARG A 55 -1.53 3.71 -29.87
C ARG A 55 -1.18 4.08 -31.30
N SER A 56 -1.66 5.24 -31.77
CA SER A 56 -1.38 5.74 -33.13
C SER A 56 -0.08 6.54 -33.19
N ASP A 57 0.55 6.82 -32.05
CA ASP A 57 1.81 7.58 -31.94
C ASP A 57 3.01 6.62 -31.91
N PRO A 58 3.83 6.57 -32.98
CA PRO A 58 5.05 5.75 -33.00
C PRO A 58 6.08 6.17 -31.95
N ALA A 59 5.96 7.37 -31.37
CA ALA A 59 6.81 7.88 -30.31
C ALA A 59 6.21 7.70 -28.90
N SER A 60 5.11 6.93 -28.78
CA SER A 60 4.50 6.66 -27.47
C SER A 60 5.51 6.01 -26.54
N TYR A 61 5.68 6.61 -25.36
CA TYR A 61 6.62 6.17 -24.34
C TYR A 61 6.21 4.83 -23.68
N PHE A 62 4.93 4.47 -23.72
CA PHE A 62 4.40 3.30 -23.01
C PHE A 62 4.08 2.15 -23.96
N LEU A 63 4.40 0.93 -23.53
CA LEU A 63 3.98 -0.31 -24.20
C LEU A 63 2.43 -0.39 -24.30
N PRO A 64 1.86 -0.97 -25.37
CA PRO A 64 0.41 -0.98 -25.56
C PRO A 64 -0.39 -1.55 -24.39
N SER A 65 0.04 -2.68 -23.81
CA SER A 65 -0.66 -3.30 -22.67
C SER A 65 -0.48 -2.52 -21.37
N VAL A 66 0.62 -1.76 -21.21
CA VAL A 66 0.76 -0.81 -20.10
C VAL A 66 -0.26 0.32 -20.23
N GLN A 67 -0.52 0.80 -21.46
CA GLN A 67 -1.57 1.80 -21.69
C GLN A 67 -2.95 1.23 -21.34
N ASP A 68 -3.23 -0.03 -21.68
CA ASP A 68 -4.50 -0.70 -21.35
C ASP A 68 -4.74 -0.75 -19.84
N ASP A 69 -3.73 -1.19 -19.09
CA ASP A 69 -3.76 -1.29 -17.63
C ASP A 69 -4.03 0.08 -16.98
N ARG A 70 -3.33 1.13 -17.43
CA ARG A 70 -3.52 2.51 -16.94
C ARG A 70 -4.92 3.05 -17.22
N ILE A 71 -5.47 2.75 -18.40
CA ILE A 71 -6.82 3.17 -18.77
C ILE A 71 -7.87 2.41 -17.96
N ALA A 72 -7.73 1.10 -17.80
CA ALA A 72 -8.59 0.30 -16.95
C ALA A 72 -8.61 0.83 -15.51
N MET A 73 -7.43 1.09 -14.93
CA MET A 73 -7.31 1.69 -13.61
C MET A 73 -7.98 3.07 -13.53
N GLY A 74 -7.78 3.92 -14.54
CA GLY A 74 -8.44 5.23 -14.62
C GLY A 74 -9.96 5.15 -14.69
N MET A 75 -10.50 4.16 -15.41
CA MET A 75 -11.94 3.88 -15.48
C MET A 75 -12.48 3.40 -14.12
N ALA A 76 -11.74 2.53 -13.44
CA ALA A 76 -12.09 2.04 -12.11
C ALA A 76 -12.09 3.14 -11.03
N ILE A 77 -11.10 4.04 -11.05
CA ILE A 77 -11.08 5.24 -10.19
C ILE A 77 -12.32 6.10 -10.46
N THR A 78 -12.61 6.36 -11.73
CA THR A 78 -13.75 7.20 -12.14
C THR A 78 -15.08 6.61 -11.66
N GLU A 79 -15.29 5.31 -11.85
CA GLU A 79 -16.52 4.64 -11.45
C GLU A 79 -16.64 4.54 -9.92
N SER A 80 -15.54 4.29 -9.21
CA SER A 80 -15.52 4.26 -7.75
C SER A 80 -15.90 5.61 -7.12
N LEU A 81 -15.37 6.71 -7.67
CA LEU A 81 -15.78 8.06 -7.27
C LEU A 81 -17.26 8.32 -7.59
N TYR A 82 -17.74 7.84 -8.74
CA TYR A 82 -19.15 7.96 -9.11
C TYR A 82 -20.07 7.20 -8.15
N ARG A 83 -19.71 5.99 -7.73
CA ARG A 83 -20.44 5.22 -6.70
C ARG A 83 -20.51 5.99 -5.39
N GLY A 84 -19.39 6.57 -4.94
CA GLY A 84 -19.36 7.43 -3.75
C GLY A 84 -20.32 8.61 -3.83
N LEU A 85 -20.33 9.30 -4.98
CA LEU A 85 -21.22 10.44 -5.24
C LEU A 85 -22.70 10.02 -5.31
N LYS A 86 -23.00 8.89 -5.96
CA LYS A 86 -24.35 8.35 -6.14
C LYS A 86 -24.93 7.84 -4.81
N GLY A 87 -24.14 7.15 -4.01
CA GLY A 87 -24.50 6.64 -2.69
C GLY A 87 -24.61 7.73 -1.61
N LYS A 88 -24.23 8.97 -1.93
CA LYS A 88 -24.19 10.11 -1.00
C LYS A 88 -23.23 9.88 0.18
N HIS A 89 -22.13 9.18 -0.06
CA HIS A 89 -21.12 8.88 0.95
C HIS A 89 -20.25 10.09 1.32
N PHE A 90 -20.37 11.21 0.61
CA PHE A 90 -19.60 12.43 0.88
C PHE A 90 -20.42 13.50 1.61
N SER A 91 -19.89 14.03 2.71
CA SER A 91 -20.39 15.24 3.36
C SER A 91 -20.18 16.48 2.47
N ASP A 92 -20.89 17.58 2.77
CA ASP A 92 -20.70 18.85 2.06
C ASP A 92 -19.32 19.47 2.33
N ALA A 93 -18.74 19.19 3.50
CA ALA A 93 -17.35 19.55 3.78
C ALA A 93 -16.39 18.69 2.93
N TYR A 94 -16.62 17.37 2.84
CA TYR A 94 -15.83 16.49 1.97
C TYR A 94 -15.82 16.92 0.51
N LEU A 95 -17.00 17.20 -0.05
CA LEU A 95 -17.08 17.66 -1.42
C LEU A 95 -16.37 18.99 -1.61
N ARG A 96 -16.44 19.92 -0.64
CA ARG A 96 -15.67 21.16 -0.69
C ARG A 96 -14.18 20.91 -0.60
N GLY A 97 -13.71 20.09 0.33
CA GLY A 97 -12.31 19.73 0.50
C GLY A 97 -11.73 19.10 -0.76
N LEU A 98 -12.40 18.05 -1.28
CA LEU A 98 -12.01 17.39 -2.53
C LEU A 98 -12.00 18.36 -3.71
N LEU A 99 -13.06 19.16 -3.88
CA LEU A 99 -13.12 20.16 -4.95
C LEU A 99 -12.07 21.25 -4.77
N GLN A 100 -11.73 21.65 -3.56
CA GLN A 100 -10.72 22.66 -3.28
C GLN A 100 -9.32 22.13 -3.58
N VAL A 101 -9.00 20.90 -3.17
CA VAL A 101 -7.77 20.22 -3.54
C VAL A 101 -7.71 20.07 -5.06
N LEU A 102 -8.75 19.52 -5.70
CA LEU A 102 -8.81 19.39 -7.16
C LEU A 102 -8.70 20.74 -7.89
N VAL A 103 -9.38 21.79 -7.43
CA VAL A 103 -9.33 23.11 -8.06
C VAL A 103 -7.98 23.77 -7.86
N LYS A 104 -7.34 23.62 -6.70
CA LYS A 104 -5.96 24.05 -6.50
C LYS A 104 -5.03 23.25 -7.41
N THR A 105 -5.10 21.93 -7.40
CA THR A 105 -4.29 21.05 -8.24
C THR A 105 -4.54 21.23 -9.74
N LEU A 106 -5.70 21.69 -10.20
CA LEU A 106 -6.04 21.79 -11.63
C LEU A 106 -6.09 23.23 -12.19
N PHE A 107 -6.52 24.23 -11.42
CA PHE A 107 -6.94 25.54 -11.94
C PHE A 107 -6.35 26.77 -11.25
N ILE A 108 -6.09 26.72 -9.95
CA ILE A 108 -5.52 27.85 -9.21
C ILE A 108 -4.02 27.68 -9.05
N ASP A 109 -3.58 26.46 -8.70
CA ASP A 109 -2.21 26.18 -8.30
C ASP A 109 -1.50 25.09 -9.11
N ARG A 110 -2.08 24.30 -10.03
CA ARG A 110 -1.35 23.15 -10.65
C ARG A 110 -0.51 22.30 -9.64
N GLY A 111 -0.83 22.32 -8.34
CA GLY A 111 0.14 22.00 -7.27
C GLY A 111 1.40 22.87 -7.34
N ASP A 112 1.34 24.13 -6.88
CA ASP A 112 2.28 25.23 -7.19
C ASP A 112 3.27 24.89 -8.34
N PRO A 113 2.89 25.04 -9.62
CA PRO A 113 3.65 24.44 -10.72
C PRO A 113 5.07 25.00 -10.75
N ASP A 114 5.26 26.18 -10.18
CA ASP A 114 6.54 26.84 -10.02
C ASP A 114 7.46 26.03 -9.10
N GLN A 115 6.96 25.39 -8.03
CA GLN A 115 7.77 24.56 -7.15
C GLN A 115 8.11 23.20 -7.76
N GLN A 116 7.13 22.54 -8.38
CA GLN A 116 7.39 21.29 -9.10
C GLN A 116 8.35 21.52 -10.27
N GLN A 117 8.21 22.64 -10.98
CA GLN A 117 9.11 23.05 -12.05
C GLN A 117 10.48 23.43 -11.50
N GLN A 118 10.57 24.20 -10.41
CA GLN A 118 11.84 24.55 -9.76
C GLN A 118 12.58 23.30 -9.30
N PHE A 119 11.89 22.33 -8.70
CA PHE A 119 12.49 21.05 -8.33
C PHE A 119 13.01 20.31 -9.58
N GLN A 120 12.18 20.21 -10.62
CA GLN A 120 12.55 19.57 -11.88
C GLN A 120 13.73 20.25 -12.59
N GLU A 121 13.83 21.58 -12.52
CA GLU A 121 14.94 22.36 -13.06
C GLU A 121 16.21 22.18 -12.21
N ALA A 122 16.08 22.12 -10.89
CA ALA A 122 17.20 21.96 -9.97
C ALA A 122 17.80 20.54 -9.99
N PHE A 123 16.95 19.51 -10.07
CA PHE A 123 17.35 18.11 -9.88
C PHE A 123 17.20 17.25 -11.14
N GLY A 124 16.62 17.77 -12.21
CA GLY A 124 16.39 17.02 -13.45
C GLY A 124 15.37 15.88 -13.32
N LYS A 125 14.70 15.74 -12.17
CA LYS A 125 13.70 14.71 -11.86
C LYS A 125 12.44 15.34 -11.26
N ARG A 126 11.31 14.63 -11.30
CA ARG A 126 10.09 15.09 -10.63
C ARG A 126 10.25 14.97 -9.12
N ALA A 127 9.65 15.91 -8.40
CA ALA A 127 9.57 15.84 -6.95
C ALA A 127 8.76 14.61 -6.50
N PRO A 128 8.97 14.12 -5.27
CA PRO A 128 8.07 13.14 -4.64
C PRO A 128 6.61 13.52 -4.80
N SER A 129 5.76 12.54 -5.12
CA SER A 129 4.32 12.73 -5.36
C SER A 129 3.46 12.50 -4.12
N PHE A 130 4.07 12.06 -3.02
CA PHE A 130 3.54 12.07 -1.66
C PHE A 130 4.63 11.70 -0.64
N LEU A 131 4.34 11.95 0.64
CA LEU A 131 5.08 11.34 1.75
C LEU A 131 4.20 10.32 2.46
N LEU A 132 4.83 9.22 2.89
CA LEU A 132 4.26 8.31 3.86
C LEU A 132 4.87 8.61 5.22
N ILE A 133 4.05 8.94 6.21
CA ILE A 133 4.50 9.29 7.56
C ILE A 133 3.84 8.37 8.59
N ALA A 134 4.63 7.78 9.46
CA ALA A 134 4.18 7.11 10.67
C ALA A 134 4.49 7.97 11.89
N PRO A 135 3.54 8.81 12.35
CA PRO A 135 3.81 9.73 13.45
C PRO A 135 3.97 9.02 14.80
N GLY A 136 3.50 7.78 14.96
CA GLY A 136 3.66 6.99 16.19
C GLY A 136 3.80 5.50 15.92
N LYS A 137 4.37 4.77 16.89
CA LYS A 137 4.44 3.28 16.90
C LYS A 137 3.26 2.64 17.63
N ALA A 138 2.60 3.39 18.51
CA ALA A 138 1.61 2.83 19.43
C ALA A 138 0.41 2.24 18.69
N CYS A 139 0.06 0.99 18.96
CA CYS A 139 -1.11 0.30 18.43
C CYS A 139 -1.87 -0.41 19.55
N ASN A 140 -3.19 -0.42 19.45
CA ASN A 140 -4.08 -1.11 20.38
C ASN A 140 -4.36 -2.57 19.99
N LEU A 141 -3.69 -3.09 18.95
CA LEU A 141 -3.74 -4.48 18.49
C LEU A 141 -2.31 -5.03 18.41
N ASN A 142 -2.16 -6.36 18.38
CA ASN A 142 -0.87 -7.04 18.35
C ASN A 142 -0.82 -8.13 17.25
N CYS A 143 -1.11 -7.74 16.01
CA CYS A 143 -1.31 -8.69 14.91
C CYS A 143 -0.05 -9.56 14.63
N PRO A 144 -0.20 -10.86 14.32
CA PRO A 144 0.87 -11.66 13.73
C PRO A 144 1.30 -11.10 12.38
N GLY A 145 2.61 -11.10 12.12
CA GLY A 145 3.17 -10.60 10.86
C GLY A 145 2.98 -9.09 10.67
N CYS A 146 3.08 -8.31 11.74
CA CYS A 146 3.00 -6.84 11.69
C CYS A 146 4.33 -6.26 11.20
N TYR A 147 4.32 -5.65 10.00
CA TYR A 147 5.52 -5.09 9.38
C TYR A 147 6.24 -4.01 10.23
N SER A 148 5.49 -3.29 11.07
CA SER A 148 6.00 -2.19 11.90
C SER A 148 6.34 -2.61 13.33
N ASP A 149 6.10 -3.88 13.68
CA ASP A 149 6.21 -4.40 15.05
C ASP A 149 5.60 -3.44 16.10
N SER A 150 4.40 -2.94 15.80
CA SER A 150 3.73 -1.95 16.63
C SER A 150 3.20 -2.57 17.91
N ASP A 151 3.46 -1.94 19.06
CA ASP A 151 3.03 -2.36 20.39
C ASP A 151 2.30 -1.22 21.12
N ASP A 152 1.95 -1.39 22.39
CA ASP A 152 1.24 -0.35 23.17
C ASP A 152 2.16 0.78 23.67
N LYS A 153 3.45 0.74 23.34
CA LYS A 153 4.43 1.73 23.80
C LYS A 153 4.30 3.03 23.02
N ARG A 154 4.35 4.13 23.76
CA ARG A 154 4.19 5.49 23.23
C ARG A 154 5.52 6.03 22.68
N ASN A 155 5.97 5.47 21.56
CA ASN A 155 7.06 6.03 20.77
C ASN A 155 6.48 6.82 19.59
N HIS A 156 6.97 8.04 19.37
CA HIS A 156 6.36 8.94 18.40
C HIS A 156 7.26 10.10 17.97
N LEU A 157 6.91 10.72 16.83
CA LEU A 157 7.43 12.02 16.42
C LEU A 157 6.74 13.15 17.20
N GLU A 158 7.43 14.27 17.42
CA GLU A 158 6.80 15.48 17.94
C GLU A 158 5.75 15.98 16.94
N TRP A 159 4.61 16.46 17.43
CA TRP A 159 3.57 17.00 16.55
C TRP A 159 4.11 18.17 15.73
N SER A 160 4.90 19.04 16.35
CA SER A 160 5.60 20.14 15.69
C SER A 160 6.58 19.69 14.60
N LEU A 161 7.20 18.52 14.75
CA LEU A 161 8.08 17.94 13.73
C LEU A 161 7.29 17.42 12.53
N VAL A 162 6.17 16.72 12.78
CA VAL A 162 5.27 16.24 11.71
C VAL A 162 4.69 17.43 10.92
N ASP A 163 4.25 18.46 11.62
CA ASP A 163 3.78 19.73 11.03
C ASP A 163 4.88 20.38 10.16
N ARG A 164 6.12 20.49 10.68
CA ARG A 164 7.25 21.01 9.91
C ARG A 164 7.52 20.21 8.62
N ILE A 165 7.50 18.88 8.69
CA ILE A 165 7.71 18.01 7.53
C ILE A 165 6.64 18.29 6.46
N MET A 166 5.37 18.42 6.86
CA MET A 166 4.27 18.73 5.94
C MET A 166 4.41 20.14 5.34
N GLU A 167 4.75 21.15 6.14
CA GLU A 167 4.99 22.52 5.65
C GLU A 167 6.18 22.59 4.67
N GLU A 168 7.25 21.83 4.94
CA GLU A 168 8.41 21.79 4.07
C GLU A 168 8.12 21.06 2.76
N ALA A 169 7.44 19.91 2.78
CA ALA A 169 7.00 19.21 1.57
C ALA A 169 6.07 20.07 0.71
N LYS A 170 5.15 20.81 1.35
CA LYS A 170 4.27 21.78 0.65
C LYS A 170 5.06 22.86 -0.08
N SER A 171 6.11 23.36 0.57
CA SER A 171 6.89 24.51 0.11
C SER A 171 7.94 24.10 -0.92
N LEU A 172 8.63 22.97 -0.74
CA LEU A 172 9.69 22.51 -1.64
C LEU A 172 9.15 21.76 -2.86
N TRP A 173 8.05 21.02 -2.71
CA TRP A 173 7.56 20.11 -3.76
C TRP A 173 6.18 20.47 -4.29
N GLY A 174 5.48 21.41 -3.66
CA GLY A 174 4.08 21.67 -3.95
C GLY A 174 3.16 20.52 -3.51
N GLU A 175 3.65 19.58 -2.68
CA GLU A 175 2.90 18.39 -2.29
C GLU A 175 1.71 18.75 -1.40
N ARG A 176 0.55 18.12 -1.62
CA ARG A 176 -0.69 18.34 -0.86
C ARG A 176 -1.40 17.04 -0.52
N PHE A 177 -0.84 15.89 -0.87
CA PHE A 177 -1.32 14.57 -0.58
C PHE A 177 -0.33 13.86 0.35
N PHE A 178 -0.84 13.42 1.51
CA PHE A 178 -0.03 12.74 2.52
C PHE A 178 -0.67 11.41 2.90
N VAL A 179 0.16 10.38 3.01
CA VAL A 179 -0.26 9.06 3.47
C VAL A 179 0.18 8.89 4.91
N ILE A 180 -0.74 8.52 5.80
CA ILE A 180 -0.47 8.32 7.22
C ILE A 180 -0.66 6.83 7.54
N SER A 181 0.33 6.27 8.26
CA SER A 181 0.28 4.91 8.80
C SER A 181 0.89 4.91 10.22
N GLY A 182 1.41 3.77 10.68
CA GLY A 182 2.29 3.69 11.84
C GLY A 182 1.55 3.64 13.17
N GLY A 183 1.86 2.59 13.93
CA GLY A 183 0.97 2.13 14.98
C GLY A 183 -0.47 2.07 14.48
N GLU A 184 -1.39 2.37 15.39
CA GLU A 184 -2.71 2.86 15.04
C GLU A 184 -2.66 4.40 14.94
N PRO A 185 -2.85 5.02 13.76
CA PRO A 185 -2.72 6.48 13.62
C PRO A 185 -3.61 7.28 14.56
N PHE A 186 -4.80 6.78 14.91
CA PHE A 186 -5.69 7.48 15.84
C PHE A 186 -5.28 7.35 17.31
N ALA A 187 -4.31 6.49 17.64
CA ALA A 187 -3.65 6.44 18.94
C ALA A 187 -2.53 7.48 19.10
N TYR A 188 -2.03 8.07 17.99
CA TYR A 188 -0.97 9.07 18.02
C TYR A 188 -1.36 10.31 18.86
N ARG A 189 -0.55 10.60 19.88
CA ARG A 189 -0.66 11.82 20.69
C ARG A 189 0.73 12.38 20.95
N SER A 190 0.90 13.68 20.70
CA SER A 190 2.13 14.41 20.93
C SER A 190 1.82 15.89 21.13
N GLU A 191 2.48 16.54 22.10
CA GLU A 191 2.26 17.96 22.42
C GLU A 191 0.77 18.33 22.65
N GLY A 192 -0.01 17.40 23.21
CA GLY A 192 -1.45 17.56 23.47
C GLY A 192 -2.34 17.48 22.24
N LYS A 193 -1.80 17.11 21.08
CA LYS A 193 -2.49 17.03 19.79
C LYS A 193 -2.38 15.63 19.20
N GLY A 194 -3.24 15.31 18.25
CA GLY A 194 -3.17 14.08 17.46
C GLY A 194 -3.40 14.37 15.98
N LEU A 195 -3.90 13.35 15.29
CA LEU A 195 -4.09 13.39 13.84
C LEU A 195 -5.21 14.35 13.41
N LEU A 196 -6.28 14.47 14.19
CA LEU A 196 -7.39 15.39 13.89
C LEU A 196 -6.93 16.86 13.88
N GLU A 197 -6.01 17.24 14.77
CA GLU A 197 -5.43 18.59 14.78
C GLU A 197 -4.52 18.85 13.57
N LEU A 198 -3.89 17.81 13.00
CA LEU A 198 -3.17 17.95 11.72
C LEU A 198 -4.15 18.19 10.58
N PHE A 199 -5.27 17.49 10.54
CA PHE A 199 -6.31 17.69 9.52
C PHE A 199 -6.94 19.08 9.58
N ASP A 200 -7.18 19.58 10.79
CA ASP A 200 -7.71 20.93 11.02
C ASP A 200 -6.70 22.01 10.61
N LYS A 201 -5.40 21.78 10.84
CA LYS A 201 -4.34 22.74 10.44
C LYS A 201 -4.09 22.74 8.94
N HIS A 202 -4.00 21.57 8.32
CA HIS A 202 -3.63 21.39 6.91
C HIS A 202 -4.88 21.15 6.05
N GLN A 203 -5.86 22.04 6.15
CA GLN A 203 -7.12 21.98 5.37
C GLN A 203 -6.91 22.13 3.85
N ASP A 204 -5.72 22.57 3.42
CA ASP A 204 -5.34 22.60 2.00
C ASP A 204 -4.70 21.30 1.50
N CYS A 205 -4.51 20.31 2.37
CA CYS A 205 -4.00 18.98 2.06
C CYS A 205 -5.11 17.92 2.10
N PHE A 206 -4.90 16.82 1.40
CA PHE A 206 -5.70 15.60 1.49
C PHE A 206 -4.88 14.46 2.11
N PHE A 207 -5.51 13.69 2.98
CA PHE A 207 -4.86 12.62 3.74
C PHE A 207 -5.45 11.26 3.36
N MET A 208 -4.61 10.26 3.18
CA MET A 208 -5.01 8.86 3.15
C MET A 208 -4.47 8.17 4.39
N VAL A 209 -5.31 7.50 5.16
CA VAL A 209 -4.93 6.95 6.46
C VAL A 209 -5.21 5.47 6.55
N TYR A 210 -4.16 4.67 6.76
CA TYR A 210 -4.28 3.25 7.05
C TYR A 210 -4.52 3.05 8.54
N THR A 211 -5.71 2.56 8.92
CA THR A 211 -6.12 2.39 10.32
C THR A 211 -6.74 1.00 10.52
N ASN A 212 -6.63 0.46 11.73
CA ASN A 212 -7.37 -0.72 12.14
C ASN A 212 -8.86 -0.41 12.42
N GLY A 213 -9.25 0.87 12.43
CA GLY A 213 -10.64 1.33 12.54
C GLY A 213 -11.25 1.24 13.95
N THR A 214 -10.58 0.62 14.91
CA THR A 214 -11.17 0.32 16.23
C THR A 214 -11.21 1.51 17.19
N LEU A 215 -10.48 2.60 16.90
CA LEU A 215 -10.47 3.84 17.68
C LEU A 215 -11.33 4.95 17.06
N ILE A 216 -12.14 4.62 16.06
CA ILE A 216 -13.06 5.58 15.41
C ILE A 216 -14.41 5.53 16.10
N ASP A 217 -14.61 6.43 17.06
CA ASP A 217 -15.89 6.64 17.72
C ASP A 217 -16.76 7.70 16.99
N ASP A 218 -17.94 7.98 17.55
CA ASP A 218 -18.87 8.97 17.00
C ASP A 218 -18.31 10.40 16.99
N GLN A 219 -17.41 10.74 17.91
CA GLN A 219 -16.81 12.07 17.97
C GLN A 219 -15.73 12.21 16.89
N VAL A 220 -14.87 11.20 16.74
CA VAL A 220 -13.84 11.13 15.69
C VAL A 220 -14.50 11.16 14.32
N SER A 221 -15.52 10.33 14.08
CA SER A 221 -16.24 10.27 12.80
C SER A 221 -16.87 11.62 12.41
N LYS A 222 -17.49 12.32 13.36
CA LYS A 222 -18.02 13.68 13.12
C LYS A 222 -16.92 14.69 12.79
N ARG A 223 -15.82 14.69 13.54
CA ARG A 223 -14.68 15.59 13.26
C ARG A 223 -14.06 15.31 11.88
N LEU A 224 -13.96 14.05 11.48
CA LEU A 224 -13.52 13.68 10.12
C LEU A 224 -14.49 14.21 9.05
N SER A 225 -15.80 14.12 9.31
CA SER A 225 -16.83 14.65 8.40
C SER A 225 -16.74 16.17 8.26
N GLU A 226 -16.44 16.88 9.35
CA GLU A 226 -16.28 18.33 9.40
C GLU A 226 -14.98 18.78 8.72
N ALA A 227 -13.86 18.09 8.98
CA ALA A 227 -12.56 18.38 8.38
C ALA A 227 -12.55 18.14 6.87
N GLY A 228 -13.24 17.09 6.40
CA GLY A 228 -13.53 16.91 4.97
C GLY A 228 -12.33 16.63 4.06
N ASN A 229 -11.18 16.25 4.62
CA ASN A 229 -9.93 16.12 3.89
C ASN A 229 -9.16 14.82 4.16
N ALA A 230 -9.82 13.77 4.66
CA ALA A 230 -9.20 12.47 4.90
C ALA A 230 -9.98 11.29 4.29
N LEU A 231 -9.29 10.34 3.69
CA LEU A 231 -9.84 9.05 3.30
C LEU A 231 -9.28 7.98 4.24
N LEU A 232 -10.15 7.22 4.89
CA LEU A 232 -9.71 6.11 5.74
C LEU A 232 -9.66 4.81 4.94
N CYS A 233 -8.55 4.08 5.05
CA CYS A 233 -8.39 2.71 4.54
C CYS A 233 -8.45 1.76 5.75
N LEU A 234 -9.63 1.19 5.99
CA LEU A 234 -9.88 0.32 7.14
C LEU A 234 -9.29 -1.06 6.89
N SER A 235 -8.52 -1.56 7.85
CA SER A 235 -7.84 -2.83 7.67
C SER A 235 -8.73 -4.03 8.00
N VAL A 236 -8.83 -5.00 7.08
CA VAL A 236 -9.65 -6.22 7.20
C VAL A 236 -9.00 -7.35 6.38
N GLU A 237 -9.09 -8.61 6.83
CA GLU A 237 -8.37 -9.76 6.24
C GLU A 237 -9.29 -10.78 5.57
N GLY A 238 -10.56 -10.43 5.42
CA GLY A 238 -11.60 -11.34 4.96
C GLY A 238 -12.85 -11.17 5.83
N PHE A 239 -13.68 -12.20 5.85
CA PHE A 239 -14.78 -12.30 6.80
C PHE A 239 -14.24 -12.45 8.24
N ARG A 240 -15.18 -12.59 9.18
CA ARG A 240 -14.90 -12.59 10.62
C ARG A 240 -13.77 -13.53 11.01
N GLU A 241 -13.79 -14.76 10.53
CA GLU A 241 -12.83 -15.78 10.94
C GLU A 241 -11.38 -15.36 10.63
N LEU A 242 -11.09 -14.97 9.39
CA LEU A 242 -9.75 -14.56 8.97
C LEU A 242 -9.33 -13.22 9.57
N THR A 243 -10.26 -12.27 9.69
CA THR A 243 -10.00 -10.98 10.33
C THR A 243 -9.67 -11.13 11.81
N ASP A 244 -10.49 -11.86 12.57
CA ASP A 244 -10.28 -12.04 14.00
C ASP A 244 -9.07 -12.93 14.28
N ALA A 245 -8.80 -13.97 13.46
CA ALA A 245 -7.61 -14.81 13.58
C ALA A 245 -6.30 -14.00 13.53
N ARG A 246 -6.24 -12.96 12.68
CA ARG A 246 -5.04 -12.11 12.58
C ARG A 246 -5.08 -10.91 13.53
N ARG A 247 -6.22 -10.26 13.69
CA ARG A 247 -6.31 -8.97 14.40
C ARG A 247 -6.76 -9.07 15.85
N GLY A 248 -7.28 -10.22 16.25
CA GLY A 248 -7.85 -10.50 17.56
C GLY A 248 -9.38 -10.53 17.54
N ASP A 249 -9.94 -11.26 18.49
CA ASP A 249 -11.39 -11.52 18.61
C ASP A 249 -12.23 -10.24 18.58
N GLY A 250 -13.30 -10.24 17.79
CA GLY A 250 -14.25 -9.15 17.69
C GLY A 250 -13.71 -7.89 16.99
N VAL A 251 -12.56 -7.96 16.33
CA VAL A 251 -12.09 -6.84 15.50
C VAL A 251 -12.98 -6.66 14.28
N PHE A 252 -13.42 -7.75 13.65
CA PHE A 252 -14.30 -7.67 12.49
C PHE A 252 -15.57 -6.85 12.77
N ASP A 253 -16.25 -7.12 13.90
CA ASP A 253 -17.44 -6.36 14.30
C ASP A 253 -17.14 -4.88 14.52
N ARG A 254 -16.03 -4.57 15.19
CA ARG A 254 -15.63 -3.18 15.42
C ARG A 254 -15.35 -2.44 14.12
N VAL A 255 -14.73 -3.10 13.14
CA VAL A 255 -14.51 -2.54 11.81
C VAL A 255 -15.85 -2.30 11.10
N MET A 256 -16.78 -3.25 11.15
CA MET A 256 -18.12 -3.10 10.57
C MET A 256 -18.91 -1.95 11.21
N GLU A 257 -18.86 -1.81 12.55
CA GLU A 257 -19.45 -0.68 13.25
C GLU A 257 -18.83 0.65 12.80
N THR A 258 -17.51 0.69 12.64
CA THR A 258 -16.79 1.87 12.14
C THR A 258 -17.23 2.22 10.72
N MET A 259 -17.34 1.25 9.80
CA MET A 259 -17.91 1.47 8.46
C MET A 259 -19.32 2.07 8.54
N GLY A 260 -20.16 1.56 9.44
CA GLY A 260 -21.49 2.10 9.71
C GLY A 260 -21.47 3.56 10.19
N ARG A 261 -20.57 3.92 11.14
CA ARG A 261 -20.40 5.30 11.63
C ARG A 261 -19.95 6.24 10.50
N LEU A 262 -18.96 5.83 9.72
CA LEU A 262 -18.41 6.63 8.62
C LEU A 262 -19.47 6.86 7.53
N ASN A 263 -20.26 5.84 7.18
CA ASN A 263 -21.40 5.99 6.26
C ASN A 263 -22.45 6.98 6.79
N ARG A 264 -22.85 6.83 8.05
CA ARG A 264 -23.82 7.72 8.71
C ARG A 264 -23.37 9.18 8.65
N ASP A 265 -22.08 9.43 8.92
CA ASP A 265 -21.50 10.76 8.98
C ASP A 265 -20.96 11.23 7.61
N ARG A 266 -21.08 10.41 6.57
CA ARG A 266 -20.64 10.67 5.19
C ARG A 266 -19.16 11.00 5.08
N VAL A 267 -18.36 10.19 5.77
CA VAL A 267 -16.90 10.14 5.66
C VAL A 267 -16.57 9.03 4.65
N PRO A 268 -15.86 9.31 3.56
CA PRO A 268 -15.47 8.28 2.62
C PRO A 268 -14.42 7.37 3.23
N PHE A 269 -14.49 6.10 2.87
CA PHE A 269 -13.50 5.10 3.25
C PHE A 269 -13.32 4.06 2.15
N GLY A 270 -12.19 3.39 2.21
CA GLY A 270 -11.94 2.13 1.53
C GLY A 270 -11.47 1.09 2.52
N VAL A 271 -11.00 -0.04 2.01
CA VAL A 271 -10.36 -1.09 2.82
C VAL A 271 -8.89 -1.25 2.46
N SER A 272 -8.12 -1.77 3.41
CA SER A 272 -6.74 -2.21 3.21
C SER A 272 -6.68 -3.69 3.57
N LEU A 273 -6.27 -4.51 2.61
CA LEU A 273 -6.25 -5.96 2.70
C LEU A 273 -4.79 -6.39 2.75
N THR A 274 -4.40 -7.16 3.78
CA THR A 274 -3.13 -7.88 3.71
C THR A 274 -3.38 -9.31 3.23
N ALA A 275 -2.85 -9.61 2.06
CA ALA A 275 -2.83 -10.93 1.47
C ALA A 275 -1.74 -11.80 2.11
N THR A 276 -2.13 -12.97 2.60
CA THR A 276 -1.26 -14.06 3.04
C THR A 276 -1.61 -15.33 2.27
N CYS A 277 -0.78 -16.36 2.34
CA CYS A 277 -1.11 -17.67 1.77
C CYS A 277 -2.42 -18.29 2.30
N HIS A 278 -2.98 -17.77 3.39
CA HIS A 278 -4.19 -18.30 4.04
C HIS A 278 -5.48 -17.58 3.66
N ASN A 279 -5.44 -16.38 3.09
CA ASN A 279 -6.64 -15.56 2.89
C ASN A 279 -6.84 -15.02 1.47
N VAL A 280 -5.87 -15.18 0.58
CA VAL A 280 -5.90 -14.55 -0.76
C VAL A 280 -7.13 -14.92 -1.57
N GLU A 281 -7.58 -16.17 -1.49
CA GLU A 281 -8.77 -16.64 -2.18
C GLU A 281 -10.04 -15.98 -1.63
N GLU A 282 -10.14 -15.77 -0.31
CA GLU A 282 -11.30 -15.13 0.32
C GLU A 282 -11.34 -13.63 0.03
N ILE A 283 -10.23 -12.91 0.25
CA ILE A 283 -10.21 -11.44 0.11
C ILE A 283 -10.39 -10.98 -1.34
N LEU A 284 -10.18 -11.86 -2.33
CA LEU A 284 -10.42 -11.59 -3.75
C LEU A 284 -11.62 -12.37 -4.32
N SER A 285 -12.38 -13.09 -3.48
CA SER A 285 -13.62 -13.78 -3.88
C SER A 285 -14.68 -12.79 -4.35
N GLU A 286 -15.59 -13.22 -5.24
CA GLU A 286 -16.73 -12.38 -5.63
C GLU A 286 -17.58 -12.00 -4.41
N GLU A 287 -17.82 -12.94 -3.48
CA GLU A 287 -18.65 -12.67 -2.30
C GLU A 287 -18.04 -11.59 -1.40
N PHE A 288 -16.72 -11.62 -1.18
CA PHE A 288 -16.07 -10.62 -0.34
C PHE A 288 -16.00 -9.26 -1.01
N ILE A 289 -15.73 -9.21 -2.33
CA ILE A 289 -15.74 -7.95 -3.07
C ILE A 289 -17.12 -7.31 -3.07
N ASP A 290 -18.18 -8.10 -3.29
CA ASP A 290 -19.56 -7.63 -3.17
C ASP A 290 -19.83 -7.08 -1.77
N PHE A 291 -19.44 -7.84 -0.74
CA PHE A 291 -19.63 -7.45 0.65
C PHE A 291 -19.00 -6.09 0.97
N ILE A 292 -17.71 -5.86 0.66
CA ILE A 292 -17.06 -4.58 0.98
C ILE A 292 -17.64 -3.41 0.18
N MET A 293 -18.05 -3.64 -1.07
CA MET A 293 -18.71 -2.63 -1.90
C MET A 293 -20.09 -2.27 -1.33
N GLU A 294 -20.86 -3.26 -0.85
CA GLU A 294 -22.14 -3.07 -0.18
C GLU A 294 -22.00 -2.34 1.16
N GLN A 295 -20.92 -2.59 1.90
CA GLN A 295 -20.59 -1.80 3.09
C GLN A 295 -20.27 -0.35 2.75
N GLY A 296 -20.04 0.01 1.48
CA GLY A 296 -19.79 1.38 1.04
C GLY A 296 -18.31 1.73 0.86
N ALA A 297 -17.41 0.74 0.84
CA ALA A 297 -16.01 0.96 0.52
C ALA A 297 -15.87 1.50 -0.92
N LEU A 298 -15.14 2.60 -1.06
CA LEU A 298 -14.89 3.24 -2.37
C LEU A 298 -13.67 2.67 -3.08
N LEU A 299 -12.80 1.96 -2.36
CA LEU A 299 -11.59 1.34 -2.91
C LEU A 299 -11.13 0.21 -2.00
N ALA A 300 -10.21 -0.62 -2.50
CA ALA A 300 -9.49 -1.61 -1.72
C ALA A 300 -8.02 -1.63 -2.10
N PHE A 301 -7.11 -1.30 -1.17
CA PHE A 301 -5.68 -1.53 -1.39
C PHE A 301 -5.33 -2.97 -1.02
N ILE A 302 -4.64 -3.67 -1.91
CA ILE A 302 -4.07 -4.99 -1.61
C ILE A 302 -2.57 -4.80 -1.32
N PHE A 303 -2.17 -5.22 -0.13
CA PHE A 303 -0.77 -5.38 0.26
C PHE A 303 -0.52 -6.87 0.45
N HIS A 304 0.52 -7.41 -0.14
CA HIS A 304 0.97 -8.74 0.21
C HIS A 304 1.69 -8.68 1.55
N TYR A 305 1.61 -9.75 2.32
CA TYR A 305 2.49 -9.92 3.46
C TYR A 305 3.95 -9.84 2.96
N MET A 306 4.71 -8.98 3.65
CA MET A 306 6.14 -8.84 3.47
C MET A 306 6.81 -9.40 4.73
N PRO A 307 7.83 -10.27 4.60
CA PRO A 307 8.51 -10.90 5.73
C PRO A 307 9.43 -9.89 6.44
N ILE A 308 8.86 -8.87 7.07
CA ILE A 308 9.60 -7.89 7.86
C ILE A 308 8.86 -7.60 9.17
N GLY A 309 9.55 -6.93 10.09
CA GLY A 309 8.98 -6.55 11.38
C GLY A 309 8.79 -7.76 12.28
N ARG A 310 7.68 -7.80 13.01
CA ARG A 310 7.46 -8.78 14.07
C ARG A 310 7.56 -10.21 13.57
N SER A 311 8.55 -10.95 14.08
CA SER A 311 8.71 -12.38 13.85
C SER A 311 8.55 -12.69 12.37
N PHE A 312 9.38 -12.06 11.54
CA PHE A 312 9.30 -12.24 10.09
C PHE A 312 9.41 -13.72 9.73
N THR A 313 8.64 -14.15 8.73
CA THR A 313 8.67 -15.52 8.21
C THR A 313 8.26 -15.51 6.75
N LEU A 314 8.88 -16.32 5.91
CA LEU A 314 8.47 -16.46 4.52
C LEU A 314 7.15 -17.23 4.38
N ASP A 315 6.78 -18.03 5.38
CA ASP A 315 5.63 -18.96 5.33
C ASP A 315 4.27 -18.26 5.19
N LEU A 316 4.19 -16.99 5.58
CA LEU A 316 2.96 -16.20 5.48
C LEU A 316 2.81 -15.47 4.14
N MET A 317 3.85 -15.45 3.31
CA MET A 317 3.75 -14.84 1.98
C MET A 317 2.76 -15.62 1.12
N PRO A 318 1.92 -14.95 0.30
CA PRO A 318 1.22 -15.64 -0.77
C PRO A 318 2.21 -16.43 -1.61
N THR A 319 1.92 -17.70 -1.92
CA THR A 319 2.77 -18.52 -2.80
C THR A 319 2.96 -17.85 -4.17
N PRO A 320 4.00 -18.19 -4.95
CA PRO A 320 4.18 -17.67 -6.31
C PRO A 320 2.93 -17.85 -7.19
N GLU A 321 2.28 -19.02 -7.10
CA GLU A 321 1.04 -19.33 -7.83
C GLU A 321 -0.12 -18.45 -7.36
N GLN A 322 -0.28 -18.30 -6.04
CA GLN A 322 -1.29 -17.42 -5.48
C GLN A 322 -1.06 -15.98 -5.92
N ARG A 323 0.18 -15.47 -5.89
CA ARG A 323 0.50 -14.11 -6.35
C ARG A 323 0.19 -13.92 -7.83
N ALA A 324 0.50 -14.90 -8.68
CA ALA A 324 0.19 -14.83 -10.11
C ALA A 324 -1.34 -14.88 -10.35
N TRP A 325 -2.06 -15.73 -9.62
CA TRP A 325 -3.53 -15.74 -9.61
C TRP A 325 -4.10 -14.39 -9.16
N MET A 326 -3.54 -13.81 -8.09
CA MET A 326 -3.93 -12.49 -7.57
C MET A 326 -3.76 -11.42 -8.64
N TRP A 327 -2.63 -11.40 -9.37
CA TRP A 327 -2.40 -10.44 -10.47
C TRP A 327 -3.55 -10.46 -11.48
N ARG A 328 -3.95 -11.65 -11.93
CA ARG A 328 -5.06 -11.76 -12.88
C ARG A 328 -6.38 -11.34 -12.23
N ARG A 329 -6.65 -11.84 -11.03
CA ARG A 329 -7.91 -11.62 -10.33
C ARG A 329 -8.13 -10.16 -9.96
N SER A 330 -7.09 -9.45 -9.51
CA SER A 330 -7.17 -8.02 -9.23
C SER A 330 -7.44 -7.21 -10.50
N TRP A 331 -6.87 -7.61 -11.65
CA TRP A 331 -7.20 -7.01 -12.93
C TRP A 331 -8.63 -7.31 -13.40
N ASP A 332 -9.14 -8.53 -13.19
CA ASP A 332 -10.54 -8.87 -13.47
C ASP A 332 -11.48 -7.95 -12.68
N ILE A 333 -11.23 -7.77 -11.38
CA ILE A 333 -12.01 -6.88 -10.52
C ILE A 333 -11.92 -5.42 -11.02
N VAL A 334 -10.71 -4.93 -11.31
CA VAL A 334 -10.52 -3.56 -11.82
C VAL A 334 -11.26 -3.34 -13.14
N ARG A 335 -11.31 -4.33 -14.03
CA ARG A 335 -11.86 -4.19 -15.39
C ARG A 335 -13.35 -4.47 -15.49
N GLU A 336 -13.81 -5.55 -14.88
CA GLU A 336 -15.18 -6.01 -14.98
C GLU A 336 -16.08 -5.32 -13.97
N ARG A 337 -15.58 -5.16 -12.74
CA ARG A 337 -16.31 -4.47 -11.66
C ARG A 337 -16.05 -2.98 -11.67
N GLU A 338 -15.10 -2.47 -12.44
CA GLU A 338 -14.66 -1.07 -12.44
C GLU A 338 -14.42 -0.57 -11.01
N PHE A 339 -13.86 -1.41 -10.14
CA PHE A 339 -13.63 -1.08 -8.73
C PHE A 339 -12.16 -0.72 -8.52
N PHE A 340 -11.89 0.41 -7.85
CA PHE A 340 -10.53 0.87 -7.64
C PHE A 340 -9.82 -0.03 -6.63
N MET A 341 -9.06 -1.00 -7.16
CA MET A 341 -8.37 -2.02 -6.38
C MET A 341 -6.90 -2.13 -6.81
N PRO A 342 -6.04 -1.20 -6.38
CA PRO A 342 -4.61 -1.31 -6.64
C PRO A 342 -3.99 -2.44 -5.80
N ASP A 343 -3.32 -3.37 -6.48
CA ASP A 343 -2.39 -4.33 -5.88
C ASP A 343 -0.97 -3.73 -5.93
N PHE A 344 -0.39 -3.54 -4.75
CA PHE A 344 0.86 -2.79 -4.59
C PHE A 344 2.06 -3.42 -5.31
N TRP A 345 2.09 -4.76 -5.43
CA TRP A 345 3.20 -5.47 -6.07
C TRP A 345 2.87 -5.93 -7.49
N ASN A 346 1.61 -6.29 -7.76
CA ASN A 346 1.23 -6.83 -9.06
C ASN A 346 0.87 -5.75 -10.10
N HIS A 347 0.54 -4.53 -9.70
CA HIS A 347 0.12 -3.45 -10.63
C HIS A 347 1.24 -2.43 -10.94
N GLY A 348 2.50 -2.86 -10.97
CA GLY A 348 3.64 -1.99 -11.31
C GLY A 348 3.50 -1.28 -12.66
N THR A 349 2.77 -1.86 -13.61
CA THR A 349 2.45 -1.27 -14.93
C THR A 349 1.70 0.06 -14.83
N CYS A 350 0.96 0.30 -13.74
CA CYS A 350 0.24 1.55 -13.53
C CYS A 350 1.15 2.72 -13.12
N VAL A 351 2.35 2.43 -12.61
CA VAL A 351 3.21 3.42 -11.93
C VAL A 351 4.68 3.36 -12.37
N ASP A 352 4.99 2.62 -13.45
CA ASP A 352 6.34 2.42 -13.98
C ASP A 352 7.26 1.62 -13.04
N GLY A 353 6.70 0.57 -12.42
CA GLY A 353 7.40 -0.34 -11.53
C GLY A 353 7.42 0.14 -10.07
N CYS A 354 8.59 0.12 -9.44
CA CYS A 354 8.72 0.55 -8.04
C CYS A 354 8.75 2.07 -7.92
N ILE A 355 8.04 2.60 -6.91
CA ILE A 355 7.92 4.04 -6.64
C ILE A 355 8.63 4.50 -5.34
N SER A 356 9.52 3.67 -4.79
CA SER A 356 10.24 3.95 -3.54
C SER A 356 11.34 5.01 -3.72
N ALA A 357 11.99 5.40 -2.61
CA ALA A 357 13.12 6.33 -2.55
C ALA A 357 12.82 7.74 -3.07
N GLY A 358 11.55 8.14 -3.11
CA GLY A 358 11.13 9.42 -3.66
C GLY A 358 11.34 9.53 -5.16
N GLY A 359 11.24 8.41 -5.91
CA GLY A 359 10.94 8.45 -7.35
C GLY A 359 11.53 7.29 -8.18
N HIS A 360 10.73 6.61 -8.99
CA HIS A 360 10.77 6.78 -10.47
C HIS A 360 9.38 7.06 -11.10
N GLY A 361 9.32 7.36 -12.41
CA GLY A 361 8.12 7.69 -13.18
C GLY A 361 7.49 9.04 -12.81
N LEU A 362 6.52 9.00 -11.90
CA LEU A 362 5.61 10.12 -11.57
C LEU A 362 5.94 10.86 -10.27
N GLY A 363 7.08 10.58 -9.64
CA GLY A 363 7.55 11.27 -8.42
C GLY A 363 7.73 10.33 -7.23
N GLY A 364 6.90 9.30 -7.09
CA GLY A 364 7.04 8.28 -6.06
C GLY A 364 6.98 8.82 -4.63
N TYR A 365 7.49 8.05 -3.66
CA TYR A 365 7.44 8.42 -2.24
C TYR A 365 8.63 7.85 -1.46
N PHE A 366 8.83 8.36 -0.25
CA PHE A 366 9.63 7.71 0.78
C PHE A 366 8.90 7.77 2.13
N TYR A 367 9.36 6.97 3.09
CA TYR A 367 8.71 6.75 4.36
C TYR A 367 9.49 7.40 5.52
N ILE A 368 8.80 8.14 6.38
CA ILE A 368 9.36 8.68 7.62
C ILE A 368 8.70 7.96 8.79
N ASP A 369 9.50 7.21 9.55
CA ASP A 369 9.03 6.37 10.65
C ASP A 369 8.96 7.12 11.99
N TRP A 370 8.30 6.53 12.99
CA TRP A 370 8.03 7.14 14.30
C TRP A 370 9.30 7.51 15.08
N ASN A 371 10.43 6.86 14.79
CA ASN A 371 11.75 7.15 15.38
C ASN A 371 12.53 8.23 14.61
N GLY A 372 11.98 8.72 13.50
CA GLY A 372 12.59 9.71 12.62
C GLY A 372 13.44 9.12 11.50
N ALA A 373 13.62 7.79 11.44
CA ALA A 373 14.30 7.14 10.32
C ALA A 373 13.57 7.41 9.00
N VAL A 374 14.32 7.69 7.95
CA VAL A 374 13.77 7.91 6.61
C VAL A 374 14.21 6.79 5.70
N THR A 375 13.26 6.01 5.19
CA THR A 375 13.53 4.81 4.39
C THR A 375 12.95 4.93 2.98
N PRO A 376 13.49 4.19 1.99
CA PRO A 376 12.97 4.23 0.63
C PRO A 376 11.48 3.87 0.54
N CYS A 377 11.05 2.91 1.33
CA CYS A 377 9.71 2.33 1.32
C CYS A 377 9.40 1.88 2.74
N VAL A 378 8.11 1.90 3.12
CA VAL A 378 7.64 1.31 4.37
C VAL A 378 8.02 -0.17 4.54
N PHE A 379 8.25 -0.87 3.42
CA PHE A 379 8.68 -2.26 3.40
C PHE A 379 10.19 -2.45 3.26
N THR A 380 11.01 -1.38 3.26
CA THR A 380 12.47 -1.45 3.19
C THR A 380 13.05 -0.79 4.45
N PRO A 381 13.19 -1.52 5.57
CA PRO A 381 13.45 -0.96 6.90
C PRO A 381 14.93 -0.59 7.12
N TYR A 382 15.54 0.09 6.14
CA TYR A 382 16.94 0.52 6.15
C TYR A 382 17.05 2.00 5.79
N SER A 383 17.66 2.76 6.69
CA SER A 383 17.62 4.22 6.70
C SER A 383 19.02 4.82 6.61
N PRO A 384 19.34 5.61 5.58
CA PRO A 384 20.61 6.33 5.51
C PRO A 384 20.62 7.60 6.37
N VAL A 385 19.46 8.07 6.83
CA VAL A 385 19.32 9.38 7.50
C VAL A 385 18.16 9.40 8.50
N ASN A 386 18.32 10.13 9.60
CA ASN A 386 17.22 10.47 10.50
C ASN A 386 16.78 11.92 10.26
N ILE A 387 15.47 12.16 10.13
CA ILE A 387 14.90 13.48 9.85
C ILE A 387 15.21 14.51 10.95
N ARG A 388 15.33 14.06 12.21
CA ARG A 388 15.69 14.92 13.35
C ARG A 388 17.10 15.46 13.19
N ASP A 389 18.03 14.57 12.83
CA ASP A 389 19.43 14.91 12.64
C ASP A 389 19.62 15.80 11.41
N ALA A 390 18.95 15.47 10.30
CA ALA A 390 18.95 16.30 9.11
C ALA A 390 18.51 17.73 9.43
N TYR A 391 17.38 17.89 10.12
CA TYR A 391 16.87 19.21 10.50
C TYR A 391 17.73 19.94 11.52
N ALA A 392 18.35 19.23 12.47
CA ALA A 392 19.30 19.82 13.42
C ALA A 392 20.56 20.35 12.73
N GLN A 393 20.96 19.73 11.62
CA GLN A 393 22.09 20.15 10.78
C GLN A 393 21.71 21.27 9.78
N GLY A 394 20.45 21.71 9.77
CA GLY A 394 19.96 22.70 8.81
C GLY A 394 19.72 22.15 7.40
N LYS A 395 19.72 20.82 7.24
CA LYS A 395 19.29 20.16 5.99
C LYS A 395 17.76 20.24 5.83
N THR A 396 17.33 20.00 4.61
CA THR A 396 15.93 20.02 4.15
C THR A 396 15.50 18.64 3.66
N LEU A 397 14.20 18.46 3.38
CA LEU A 397 13.72 17.27 2.67
C LEU A 397 14.37 17.05 1.29
N ASN A 398 14.84 18.10 0.60
CA ASN A 398 15.59 17.93 -0.65
C ASN A 398 16.96 17.28 -0.43
N ASP A 399 17.61 17.58 0.69
CA ASP A 399 18.90 16.95 1.05
C ASP A 399 18.68 15.48 1.41
N VAL A 400 17.61 15.17 2.16
CA VAL A 400 17.18 13.80 2.47
C VAL A 400 16.88 13.02 1.19
N TRP A 401 16.16 13.63 0.23
CA TRP A 401 15.89 13.02 -1.07
C TRP A 401 17.19 12.74 -1.86
N GLN A 402 18.23 13.57 -1.70
CA GLN A 402 19.52 13.41 -2.36
C GLN A 402 20.46 12.41 -1.69
N GLU A 403 20.09 11.78 -0.57
CA GLU A 403 20.97 10.82 0.10
C GLU A 403 21.45 9.73 -0.88
N PRO A 404 22.76 9.37 -0.89
CA PRO A 404 23.34 8.51 -1.94
C PRO A 404 22.65 7.14 -2.08
N PHE A 405 22.20 6.56 -0.97
CA PHE A 405 21.44 5.30 -0.99
C PHE A 405 20.12 5.45 -1.74
N PHE A 406 19.38 6.55 -1.51
CA PHE A 406 18.13 6.81 -2.23
C PHE A 406 18.41 7.03 -3.71
N GLN A 407 19.45 7.79 -4.08
CA GLN A 407 19.84 7.97 -5.47
C GLN A 407 20.15 6.64 -6.17
N ALA A 408 20.83 5.71 -5.49
CA ALA A 408 21.15 4.40 -6.04
C ALA A 408 19.90 3.54 -6.26
N VAL A 409 18.97 3.51 -5.30
CA VAL A 409 17.68 2.82 -5.47
C VAL A 409 16.90 3.41 -6.64
N ARG A 410 16.87 4.75 -6.78
CA ARG A 410 16.22 5.39 -7.93
C ARG A 410 16.91 5.04 -9.24
N GLN A 411 18.25 5.01 -9.28
CA GLN A 411 19.00 4.61 -10.48
C GLN A 411 18.66 3.18 -10.90
N TRP A 412 18.62 2.24 -9.94
CA TRP A 412 18.16 0.88 -10.17
C TRP A 412 16.77 0.83 -10.80
N GLN A 413 15.81 1.66 -10.33
CA GLN A 413 14.47 1.73 -10.92
C GLN A 413 14.48 2.26 -12.37
N TYR A 414 15.31 3.27 -12.69
CA TYR A 414 15.45 3.75 -14.07
C TYR A 414 15.99 2.66 -15.00
N ASP A 415 17.02 1.96 -14.55
CA ASP A 415 17.66 0.89 -15.32
C ASP A 415 16.68 -0.28 -15.52
N TYR A 416 15.93 -0.64 -14.47
CA TYR A 416 14.90 -1.68 -14.52
C TYR A 416 13.86 -1.44 -15.63
N VAL A 417 13.35 -0.21 -15.74
CA VAL A 417 12.39 0.16 -16.79
C VAL A 417 13.07 0.25 -18.16
N ALA A 418 14.28 0.82 -18.23
CA ALA A 418 15.01 0.98 -19.49
C ALA A 418 15.38 -0.37 -20.13
N ASP A 419 15.68 -1.37 -19.31
CA ASP A 419 16.02 -2.73 -19.72
C ASP A 419 14.77 -3.57 -20.07
N GLY A 420 13.56 -3.00 -19.93
CA GLY A 420 12.30 -3.68 -20.25
C GLY A 420 11.96 -4.82 -19.30
N ARG A 421 12.41 -4.76 -18.04
CA ARG A 421 12.18 -5.80 -17.04
C ARG A 421 10.71 -5.87 -16.59
N ASN A 422 10.37 -6.99 -15.96
CA ASN A 422 9.00 -7.39 -15.67
C ASN A 422 8.29 -6.50 -14.64
N MET A 423 7.47 -5.56 -15.10
CA MET A 423 6.71 -4.69 -14.18
C MET A 423 5.58 -5.37 -13.40
N ILE A 424 5.40 -6.70 -13.53
CA ILE A 424 4.57 -7.53 -12.65
C ILE A 424 5.34 -7.95 -11.38
N ALA A 425 6.69 -7.96 -11.43
CA ALA A 425 7.60 -8.24 -10.34
C ALA A 425 8.57 -7.05 -10.08
N PRO A 426 8.08 -5.84 -9.77
CA PRO A 426 8.91 -4.63 -9.84
C PRO A 426 9.72 -4.31 -8.57
N CYS A 427 9.55 -5.04 -7.47
CA CYS A 427 10.00 -4.60 -6.15
C CYS A 427 11.46 -4.98 -5.87
N PRO A 428 12.36 -4.01 -5.58
CA PRO A 428 13.74 -4.34 -5.24
C PRO A 428 13.86 -5.12 -3.92
N ASN A 429 12.92 -4.97 -2.97
CA ASN A 429 13.02 -5.69 -1.70
C ASN A 429 12.39 -7.07 -1.72
N ARG A 430 11.36 -7.30 -2.55
CA ARG A 430 10.63 -8.57 -2.60
C ARG A 430 11.10 -9.45 -3.75
N ASP A 431 11.23 -8.84 -4.92
CA ASP A 431 11.41 -9.53 -6.19
C ASP A 431 12.90 -9.60 -6.55
N HIS A 432 13.66 -8.52 -6.30
CA HIS A 432 15.09 -8.45 -6.65
C HIS A 432 15.97 -8.22 -5.42
N HIS A 433 15.75 -9.02 -4.36
CA HIS A 433 16.36 -8.79 -3.04
C HIS A 433 17.89 -8.91 -3.06
N ASP A 434 18.45 -9.78 -3.89
CA ASP A 434 19.90 -9.91 -4.12
C ASP A 434 20.51 -8.64 -4.74
N GLU A 435 19.78 -7.97 -5.62
CA GLU A 435 20.19 -6.68 -6.19
C GLU A 435 20.10 -5.55 -5.15
N LEU A 436 19.06 -5.56 -4.30
CA LEU A 436 18.97 -4.63 -3.18
C LEU A 436 20.06 -4.87 -2.14
N GLU A 437 20.38 -6.12 -1.81
CA GLU A 437 21.41 -6.50 -0.85
C GLU A 437 22.76 -5.91 -1.24
N GLN A 438 23.11 -5.89 -2.54
CA GLN A 438 24.31 -5.22 -3.03
C GLN A 438 24.33 -3.72 -2.72
N LEU A 439 23.17 -3.05 -2.81
CA LEU A 439 23.04 -1.64 -2.41
C LEU A 439 23.16 -1.48 -0.89
N LEU A 440 22.57 -2.39 -0.10
CA LEU A 440 22.68 -2.37 1.36
C LEU A 440 24.14 -2.55 1.81
N VAL A 441 24.88 -3.50 1.22
CA VAL A 441 26.32 -3.70 1.49
C VAL A 441 27.14 -2.47 1.10
N ARG A 442 26.82 -1.85 -0.04
CA ARG A 442 27.59 -0.72 -0.58
C ARG A 442 27.40 0.58 0.22
N TYR A 443 26.16 0.88 0.60
CA TYR A 443 25.80 2.15 1.22
C TYR A 443 25.64 2.06 2.73
N GLN A 444 25.56 0.85 3.28
CA GLN A 444 25.47 0.57 4.72
C GLN A 444 24.41 1.42 5.45
N PRO A 445 23.16 1.53 4.95
CA PRO A 445 22.10 2.20 5.68
C PRO A 445 21.79 1.45 7.00
N GLU A 446 21.37 2.19 8.02
CA GLU A 446 21.11 1.63 9.35
C GLU A 446 19.75 0.91 9.38
N PRO A 447 19.64 -0.30 9.97
CA PRO A 447 18.36 -0.94 10.24
C PRO A 447 17.49 -0.08 11.15
N THR A 448 16.19 0.01 10.86
CA THR A 448 15.28 0.88 11.65
C THR A 448 14.90 0.32 13.01
N ASP A 449 15.01 -1.00 13.20
CA ASP A 449 14.79 -1.69 14.47
C ASP A 449 15.56 -3.03 14.56
N ALA A 450 15.35 -3.75 15.65
CA ALA A 450 16.01 -5.04 15.90
C ALA A 450 15.59 -6.13 14.91
N ASN A 451 14.33 -6.14 14.45
CA ASN A 451 13.85 -7.13 13.49
C ASN A 451 14.51 -6.91 12.12
N ALA A 452 14.64 -5.65 11.70
CA ALA A 452 15.35 -5.29 10.48
C ALA A 452 16.84 -5.66 10.56
N ALA A 453 17.48 -5.49 11.73
CA ALA A 453 18.86 -5.88 11.94
C ALA A 453 19.05 -7.41 11.88
N GLU A 454 18.09 -8.17 12.41
CA GLU A 454 18.07 -9.63 12.34
C GLU A 454 17.91 -10.12 10.90
N ALA A 455 16.92 -9.60 10.16
CA ALA A 455 16.68 -9.96 8.76
C ALA A 455 17.88 -9.65 7.85
N LEU A 456 18.58 -8.53 8.09
CA LEU A 456 19.73 -8.11 7.29
C LEU A 456 20.91 -9.09 7.31
N VAL A 457 21.07 -9.85 8.40
CA VAL A 457 22.20 -10.77 8.58
C VAL A 457 21.79 -12.24 8.45
N ASP A 458 20.51 -12.52 8.20
CA ASP A 458 19.99 -13.86 8.04
C ASP A 458 20.21 -14.34 6.59
N PRO A 459 21.07 -15.35 6.34
CA PRO A 459 21.30 -15.87 5.00
C PRO A 459 20.07 -16.57 4.40
N ASP A 460 19.17 -17.10 5.23
CA ASP A 460 17.96 -17.79 4.78
C ASP A 460 16.91 -16.78 4.30
N TYR A 461 16.99 -15.53 4.79
CA TYR A 461 16.11 -14.44 4.38
C TYR A 461 16.32 -14.05 2.91
N THR A 462 17.55 -13.67 2.53
CA THR A 462 17.87 -13.30 1.14
C THR A 462 17.66 -14.49 0.20
N SER A 463 18.19 -15.67 0.56
CA SER A 463 18.10 -16.84 -0.32
C SER A 463 16.66 -17.29 -0.53
N GLY A 464 15.80 -17.22 0.49
CA GLY A 464 14.38 -17.54 0.37
C GLY A 464 13.59 -16.54 -0.48
N LEU A 465 13.85 -15.23 -0.36
CA LEU A 465 13.21 -14.23 -1.23
C LEU A 465 13.64 -14.38 -2.69
N VAL A 466 14.91 -14.68 -2.94
CA VAL A 466 15.42 -14.93 -4.30
C VAL A 466 14.79 -16.20 -4.89
N ALA A 467 14.67 -17.28 -4.11
CA ALA A 467 14.02 -18.50 -4.56
C ALA A 467 12.53 -18.26 -4.88
N TYR A 468 11.83 -17.52 -4.01
CA TYR A 468 10.45 -17.11 -4.22
C TYR A 468 10.26 -16.33 -5.53
N ASP A 469 11.14 -15.35 -5.80
CA ASP A 469 11.03 -14.55 -7.03
C ASP A 469 11.33 -15.36 -8.28
N GLN A 470 12.33 -16.27 -8.24
CA GLN A 470 12.62 -17.15 -9.36
C GLN A 470 11.41 -18.01 -9.75
N GLU A 471 10.70 -18.56 -8.77
CA GLU A 471 9.46 -19.31 -9.01
C GLU A 471 8.35 -18.41 -9.55
N PHE A 472 8.21 -17.19 -9.03
CA PHE A 472 7.22 -16.23 -9.49
C PHE A 472 7.47 -15.78 -10.93
N GLU A 473 8.70 -15.37 -11.25
CA GLU A 473 9.13 -14.98 -12.60
C GLU A 473 8.99 -16.13 -13.60
N ALA A 474 9.19 -17.39 -13.20
CA ALA A 474 8.92 -18.54 -14.06
C ALA A 474 7.44 -18.63 -14.50
N ILE A 475 6.50 -18.13 -13.67
CA ILE A 475 5.06 -18.10 -13.98
C ILE A 475 4.71 -16.85 -14.80
N VAL A 476 5.16 -15.66 -14.36
CA VAL A 476 4.71 -14.38 -14.94
C VAL A 476 5.61 -13.85 -16.06
N GLY A 477 6.83 -14.36 -16.22
CA GLY A 477 7.77 -13.92 -17.27
C GLY A 477 7.23 -14.14 -18.68
N GLY A 478 6.61 -15.30 -18.93
CA GLY A 478 5.94 -15.57 -20.20
C GLY A 478 4.74 -14.65 -20.48
N ILE A 479 4.04 -14.23 -19.42
CA ILE A 479 2.99 -13.21 -19.51
C ILE A 479 3.63 -11.87 -19.88
N TRP A 480 4.71 -11.46 -19.21
CA TRP A 480 5.42 -10.22 -19.48
C TRP A 480 5.88 -10.12 -20.94
N GLU A 481 6.59 -11.15 -21.43
CA GLU A 481 7.10 -11.20 -22.81
C GLU A 481 5.96 -11.14 -23.83
N SER A 482 4.97 -12.03 -23.71
CA SER A 482 3.93 -12.18 -24.73
C SER A 482 2.89 -11.06 -24.69
N ARG A 483 2.49 -10.58 -23.50
CA ARG A 483 1.44 -9.56 -23.32
C ARG A 483 1.99 -8.15 -23.42
N TYR A 484 3.16 -7.87 -22.84
CA TYR A 484 3.64 -6.49 -22.69
C TYR A 484 4.70 -6.12 -23.71
N LEU A 485 5.72 -6.97 -23.92
CA LEU A 485 6.84 -6.65 -24.80
C LEU A 485 6.54 -6.91 -26.29
N HIS A 486 5.89 -8.02 -26.62
CA HIS A 486 5.79 -8.50 -28.01
C HIS A 486 4.37 -8.50 -28.59
N ARG A 487 3.40 -7.99 -27.84
CA ARG A 487 2.00 -8.01 -28.27
C ARG A 487 1.72 -7.02 -29.40
N GLU A 488 1.16 -7.52 -30.49
CA GLU A 488 0.57 -6.69 -31.54
C GLU A 488 -0.86 -6.28 -31.16
N VAL A 489 -1.22 -5.02 -31.41
CA VAL A 489 -2.56 -4.49 -31.13
C VAL A 489 -3.50 -4.84 -32.29
N ALA A 490 -4.64 -5.46 -31.99
CA ALA A 490 -5.60 -5.81 -33.02
C ALA A 490 -6.41 -4.59 -33.51
N GLU A 491 -6.86 -4.63 -34.76
CA GLU A 491 -7.65 -3.55 -35.37
C GLU A 491 -8.97 -3.35 -34.60
N ASN A 492 -9.26 -2.11 -34.17
CA ASN A 492 -10.44 -1.71 -33.36
C ASN A 492 -10.54 -2.27 -31.94
N GLU A 493 -9.50 -2.95 -31.44
CA GLU A 493 -9.48 -3.44 -30.06
C GLU A 493 -9.47 -2.28 -29.06
N LEU A 494 -10.27 -2.36 -28.00
CA LEU A 494 -10.26 -1.35 -26.92
C LEU A 494 -9.25 -1.70 -25.85
N LEU A 495 -9.43 -2.81 -25.13
CA LEU A 495 -8.50 -3.31 -24.12
C LEU A 495 -8.23 -4.79 -24.38
N ALA A 496 -6.96 -5.20 -24.33
CA ALA A 496 -6.55 -6.59 -24.50
C ALA A 496 -7.24 -7.51 -23.48
N PRO A 497 -7.80 -8.69 -23.84
CA PRO A 497 -8.26 -9.65 -22.84
C PRO A 497 -7.11 -10.03 -21.89
N LEU A 498 -7.42 -10.37 -20.63
CA LEU A 498 -6.40 -10.86 -19.71
C LEU A 498 -6.00 -12.29 -20.10
N PRO A 499 -4.69 -12.61 -20.16
CA PRO A 499 -4.24 -13.96 -20.43
C PRO A 499 -4.55 -14.88 -19.25
N ASP A 500 -4.59 -16.18 -19.53
CA ASP A 500 -4.59 -17.16 -18.47
C ASP A 500 -3.26 -17.17 -17.73
N VAL A 501 -3.31 -17.37 -16.42
CA VAL A 501 -2.10 -17.63 -15.62
C VAL A 501 -1.73 -19.09 -15.86
N PRO A 502 -0.50 -19.39 -16.29
CA PRO A 502 -0.04 -20.76 -16.43
C PRO A 502 -0.18 -21.47 -15.08
N LEU A 503 -0.96 -22.55 -15.03
CA LEU A 503 -0.89 -23.45 -13.88
C LEU A 503 0.49 -24.14 -13.94
N PRO A 504 1.18 -24.33 -12.80
CA PRO A 504 2.34 -25.21 -12.79
C PRO A 504 1.93 -26.55 -13.39
N ALA A 505 2.79 -27.13 -14.23
CA ALA A 505 2.57 -28.50 -14.67
C ALA A 505 2.44 -29.34 -13.41
N ALA A 506 1.25 -29.90 -13.16
CA ALA A 506 1.04 -30.79 -12.03
C ALA A 506 2.15 -31.84 -12.08
N GLU A 507 2.99 -31.90 -11.04
CA GLU A 507 3.93 -32.99 -10.91
C GLU A 507 3.13 -34.28 -11.10
N ALA A 508 3.54 -35.08 -12.09
CA ALA A 508 2.89 -36.34 -12.36
C ALA A 508 2.80 -37.10 -11.03
N PRO A 509 1.64 -37.68 -10.67
CA PRO A 509 1.51 -38.38 -9.41
C PRO A 509 2.62 -39.42 -9.35
N VAL A 510 3.46 -39.33 -8.31
CA VAL A 510 4.44 -40.36 -8.01
C VAL A 510 3.66 -41.66 -7.92
N GLU A 511 3.88 -42.56 -8.87
CA GLU A 511 3.27 -43.88 -8.87
C GLU A 511 3.64 -44.53 -7.55
N ALA A 512 2.66 -44.69 -6.67
CA ALA A 512 2.81 -45.48 -5.47
C ALA A 512 3.09 -46.92 -5.92
N GLU A 513 4.34 -47.35 -5.83
CA GLU A 513 4.70 -48.74 -6.03
C GLU A 513 3.83 -49.61 -5.11
N SER A 514 2.99 -50.40 -5.75
CA SER A 514 2.16 -51.42 -5.14
C SER A 514 3.06 -52.44 -4.45
N LEU A 515 3.11 -52.41 -3.13
CA LEU A 515 3.56 -53.54 -2.32
C LEU A 515 2.54 -54.67 -2.48
N GLU A 516 2.83 -55.60 -3.39
CA GLU A 516 2.10 -56.84 -3.54
C GLU A 516 2.17 -57.67 -2.25
N ALA A 517 0.98 -58.04 -1.77
CA ALA A 517 0.81 -59.02 -0.70
C ALA A 517 1.23 -60.41 -1.19
N GLY A 518 2.18 -61.02 -0.50
CA GLY A 518 2.62 -62.39 -0.73
C GLY A 518 2.81 -63.14 0.59
N GLU A 519 1.86 -64.05 0.83
CA GLU A 519 1.95 -65.30 1.60
C GLU A 519 1.85 -65.28 3.15
N GLU A 520 0.75 -65.92 3.58
CA GLU A 520 0.43 -66.43 4.91
C GLU A 520 1.52 -67.35 5.47
N LEU A 521 1.67 -67.39 6.81
CA LEU A 521 1.73 -68.63 7.60
C LEU A 521 1.79 -68.30 9.11
N GLY A 522 0.86 -68.86 9.88
CA GLY A 522 1.06 -69.23 11.30
C GLY A 522 0.34 -68.39 12.36
N GLY A 523 -0.80 -68.90 12.84
CA GLY A 523 -1.58 -68.38 13.96
C GLY A 523 -0.95 -68.58 15.37
N PRO A 524 -1.70 -68.25 16.43
CA PRO A 524 -1.18 -67.54 17.60
C PRO A 524 -0.92 -68.42 18.83
N GLU A 525 0.00 -67.99 19.69
CA GLU A 525 0.00 -68.36 21.11
C GLU A 525 -0.06 -67.10 21.98
N ALA A 526 -1.14 -67.04 22.76
CA ALA A 526 -1.39 -66.07 23.81
C ALA A 526 -0.52 -66.37 25.03
N ARG A 527 -0.01 -65.33 25.69
CA ARG A 527 0.11 -65.30 27.16
C ARG A 527 -0.15 -63.91 27.70
N ASP A 528 -1.08 -63.91 28.65
CA ASP A 528 -1.40 -62.86 29.61
C ASP A 528 -0.16 -62.30 30.29
N GLU A 529 -0.18 -61.00 30.60
CA GLU A 529 -0.06 -60.52 31.97
C GLU A 529 -0.57 -59.08 32.06
N ALA A 530 -1.47 -58.87 33.01
CA ALA A 530 -2.11 -57.62 33.36
C ALA A 530 -1.62 -57.18 34.74
N GLU A 531 -1.38 -55.88 34.93
CA GLU A 531 -1.42 -55.11 36.19
C GLU A 531 -1.18 -53.65 35.79
N ALA A 532 -2.09 -52.67 35.81
CA ALA A 532 -3.08 -52.18 36.76
C ALA A 532 -2.51 -51.29 37.90
N ARG A 533 -2.77 -49.97 37.76
CA ARG A 533 -2.95 -48.92 38.82
C ARG A 533 -1.64 -48.43 39.47
N ASP A 534 -1.49 -47.16 39.88
CA ASP A 534 -2.39 -46.34 40.69
C ASP A 534 -1.96 -44.86 40.71
N ASP A 535 -2.90 -44.03 41.18
CA ASP A 535 -2.96 -42.59 41.35
C ASP A 535 -1.87 -41.97 42.29
N GLY A 536 -1.71 -40.64 42.25
CA GLY A 536 -0.91 -39.92 43.24
C GLY A 536 -0.87 -38.40 43.09
N GLU A 537 -1.60 -37.72 43.97
CA GLU A 537 -1.84 -36.29 44.19
C GLU A 537 -0.60 -35.35 44.33
N ARG A 538 -0.88 -34.03 44.19
CA ARG A 538 0.00 -32.88 44.50
C ARG A 538 0.38 -32.81 46.01
N PRO A 539 1.35 -31.95 46.41
CA PRO A 539 0.92 -30.63 46.92
C PRO A 539 1.90 -29.45 46.64
N GLU A 540 1.45 -28.29 47.11
CA GLU A 540 1.89 -26.90 46.92
C GLU A 540 3.22 -26.49 47.60
N GLY A 541 3.82 -25.42 47.07
CA GLY A 541 4.33 -24.27 47.84
C GLY A 541 5.79 -24.28 48.30
N VAL A 542 6.55 -23.25 47.90
CA VAL A 542 7.28 -22.31 48.79
C VAL A 542 7.94 -21.21 47.94
N ALA A 543 7.72 -19.97 48.35
CA ALA A 543 8.34 -18.75 47.86
C ALA A 543 9.71 -18.51 48.50
N THR A 544 10.66 -17.94 47.75
CA THR A 544 11.81 -17.21 48.31
C THR A 544 12.18 -16.02 47.42
N GLU A 545 12.00 -14.81 47.96
CA GLU A 545 12.63 -13.57 47.51
C GLU A 545 14.08 -13.49 48.00
N SER A 546 15.01 -12.99 47.17
CA SER A 546 16.16 -12.19 47.66
C SER A 546 16.85 -11.40 46.53
N ARG A 547 16.53 -10.09 46.49
CA ARG A 547 17.33 -8.85 46.26
C ARG A 547 18.63 -8.79 45.40
N PRO A 548 18.95 -7.58 44.86
CA PRO A 548 19.75 -7.38 43.63
C PRO A 548 21.23 -7.05 43.85
N ALA A 549 22.03 -7.19 42.79
CA ALA A 549 23.44 -6.78 42.69
C ALA A 549 23.61 -5.37 42.06
N PRO A 550 24.67 -4.62 42.39
CA PRO A 550 24.87 -3.21 42.02
C PRO A 550 25.63 -3.02 40.67
N PRO A 551 25.70 -1.80 40.11
CA PRO A 551 26.24 -1.53 38.78
C PRO A 551 27.77 -1.32 38.80
N ALA A 552 28.43 -1.62 37.69
CA ALA A 552 29.84 -1.31 37.44
C ALA A 552 29.97 -0.21 36.37
N GLU A 553 30.73 0.83 36.69
CA GLU A 553 31.12 1.95 35.84
C GLU A 553 32.23 1.56 34.84
N GLY A 554 32.09 2.07 33.61
CA GLY A 554 33.09 2.70 32.74
C GLY A 554 34.53 2.16 32.59
N SER A 555 34.93 1.94 31.33
CA SER A 555 36.20 2.49 30.80
C SER A 555 36.22 2.56 29.27
N ARG A 556 36.60 3.74 28.77
CA ARG A 556 37.04 4.05 27.40
C ARG A 556 38.32 3.30 27.03
N ILE A 557 38.55 3.06 25.73
CA ILE A 557 39.81 3.07 24.93
C ILE A 557 39.40 2.56 23.52
N ALA A 558 39.27 3.40 22.48
CA ALA A 558 40.30 3.82 21.52
C ALA A 558 41.01 2.66 20.79
N VAL A 559 40.61 2.37 19.54
CA VAL A 559 41.36 2.57 18.26
C VAL A 559 40.32 2.61 17.14
#